data_AF-A0A968JIA3-F1
#
_entry.id   AF-A0A968JIA3-F1
#
_cell.length_a   1.000
_cell.length_b   1.000
_cell.length_c   1.000
_cell.angle_alpha   90.00
_cell.angle_beta   90.00
_cell.angle_gamma   90.00
#
_symmetry.space_group_name_H-M   'P 1'
#
loop_
_entity.id
_entity.type
_entity.pdbx_description
1 polymer ?
#
loop_
_entity_poly.entity_id
_entity_poly.type
_entity_poly.pdbx_seq_one_letter_code
_entity_poly.pdbx_strand_id
1 'polypeptide(L)' 'MANFDVQTSSEHKELYQVLQTKLSNFHQSRLKFLVLFLIALLKVQTVCLTKLANGFSGEATKKSKVRRMQRFFISF' A
#
# COMPACT_ATOMS: atom_id res chain seq x y z
N MET A 1 -1.48 4.21 -25.33
CA MET A 1 -1.11 3.22 -24.29
C MET A 1 0.24 3.62 -23.73
N ALA A 2 0.31 4.09 -22.48
CA ALA A 2 1.58 4.53 -21.89
C ALA A 2 2.43 3.30 -21.54
N ASN A 3 3.62 3.20 -22.14
CA ASN A 3 4.55 2.09 -21.94
C ASN A 3 4.98 2.00 -20.47
N PHE A 4 4.71 0.85 -19.87
CA PHE A 4 5.08 0.51 -18.52
C PHE A 4 6.47 -0.12 -18.55
N ASP A 5 7.51 0.70 -18.63
CA ASP A 5 8.90 0.22 -18.63
C ASP A 5 9.45 0.20 -17.19
N VAL A 6 8.99 -0.80 -16.46
CA VAL A 6 9.69 -1.38 -15.32
C VAL A 6 9.64 -2.87 -15.61
N GLN A 7 10.75 -3.59 -15.46
CA GLN A 7 10.89 -5.03 -15.72
C GLN A 7 9.84 -5.88 -14.95
N THR A 8 8.59 -5.90 -15.38
CA THR A 8 7.48 -6.38 -14.56
C THR A 8 6.94 -7.71 -15.04
N SER A 9 7.12 -8.70 -14.17
CA SER A 9 6.35 -9.94 -14.11
C SER A 9 4.84 -9.64 -14.15
N SER A 10 4.04 -10.55 -14.74
CA SER A 10 2.65 -10.32 -15.16
C SER A 10 1.74 -9.75 -14.06
N GLU A 11 2.00 -10.08 -12.79
CA GLU A 11 1.21 -9.66 -11.64
C GLU A 11 1.20 -8.13 -11.42
N HIS A 12 2.27 -7.42 -11.78
CA HIS A 12 2.32 -5.97 -11.61
C HIS A 12 1.38 -5.25 -12.60
N LYS A 13 1.23 -5.81 -13.80
CA LYS A 13 0.43 -5.23 -14.89
C LYS A 13 -1.06 -5.38 -14.60
N GLU A 14 -1.47 -6.54 -14.10
CA GLU A 14 -2.85 -6.81 -13.69
C GLU A 14 -3.25 -5.90 -12.52
N LEU A 15 -2.41 -5.80 -11.49
CA LEU A 15 -2.66 -4.92 -10.35
C LEU A 15 -2.76 -3.44 -10.78
N TYR A 16 -1.88 -2.99 -11.68
CA TYR A 16 -1.96 -1.64 -12.24
C TYR A 16 -3.29 -1.37 -12.93
N GLN A 17 -3.76 -2.30 -13.77
CA GLN A 17 -5.03 -2.15 -14.48
C GLN A 17 -6.22 -2.06 -13.53
N VAL A 18 -6.28 -2.95 -12.52
CA VAL A 18 -7.34 -2.93 -11.50
C VAL A 18 -7.33 -1.60 -10.74
N LEU A 19 -6.16 -1.14 -10.31
CA LEU A 19 -6.03 0.14 -9.61
C LEU A 19 -6.40 1.32 -10.51
N GLN A 20 -6.03 1.29 -11.79
CA GLN A 20 -6.39 2.35 -12.75
C GLN A 20 -7.90 2.45 -12.96
N THR A 21 -8.60 1.31 -13.01
CA THR A 21 -10.06 1.27 -13.12
C THR A 21 -10.74 1.83 -11.87
N LYS A 22 -10.21 1.57 -10.67
CA LYS A 22 -10.81 2.01 -9.41
C LYS A 22 -10.39 3.42 -8.99
N LEU A 23 -9.21 3.88 -9.42
CA LEU A 23 -8.61 5.16 -9.05
C LEU A 23 -8.34 6.01 -10.29
N SER A 24 -9.39 6.26 -11.09
CA SER A 24 -9.30 7.00 -12.37
C SER A 24 -8.74 8.43 -12.24
N ASN A 25 -8.86 9.05 -11.07
CA ASN A 25 -8.38 10.40 -10.79
C ASN A 25 -6.90 10.49 -10.38
N PHE A 26 -6.17 9.37 -10.33
CA PHE A 26 -4.76 9.36 -9.92
C PHE A 26 -3.82 9.58 -11.10
N HIS A 27 -2.80 10.43 -10.88
CA HIS A 27 -1.69 10.55 -11.83
C HIS A 27 -0.95 9.23 -11.98
N GLN A 28 -0.53 8.92 -13.21
CA GLN A 28 0.10 7.64 -13.55
C GLN A 28 1.32 7.31 -12.69
N SER A 29 2.14 8.30 -12.33
CA SER A 29 3.31 8.11 -11.46
C SER A 29 2.93 7.67 -10.04
N ARG A 30 1.84 8.20 -9.49
CA ARG A 30 1.31 7.79 -8.17
C ARG A 30 0.78 6.37 -8.21
N LEU A 31 0.11 6.00 -9.31
CA LEU A 31 -0.41 4.65 -9.49
C LEU A 31 0.71 3.62 -9.66
N LYS A 32 1.77 3.96 -10.41
CA LYS A 32 3.00 3.17 -10.51
C LYS A 32 3.66 2.94 -9.15
N PHE A 33 3.82 4.01 -8.36
CA PHE A 33 4.34 3.91 -7.00
C PHE A 33 3.47 2.99 -6.13
N LEU A 34 2.14 3.12 -6.20
CA LEU A 34 1.22 2.33 -5.39
C LEU A 34 1.32 0.82 -5.70
N VAL A 35 1.43 0.45 -6.98
CA VAL A 35 1.65 -0.95 -7.40
C VAL A 35 2.94 -1.50 -6.80
N LEU A 36 4.05 -0.76 -6.96
CA LEU A 36 5.36 -1.16 -6.43
C LEU A 36 5.34 -1.26 -4.89
N PHE A 37 4.67 -0.31 -4.23
CA PHE A 37 4.53 -0.28 -2.79
C PHE A 37 3.75 -1.48 -2.27
N LEU A 38 2.58 -1.78 -2.84
CA LEU A 38 1.76 -2.93 -2.44
C LEU A 38 2.51 -4.25 -2.63
N ILE A 39 3.19 -4.42 -3.76
CA ILE A 39 3.98 -5.64 -4.03
C ILE A 39 5.16 -5.74 -3.06
N ALA A 40 5.81 -4.64 -2.71
CA ALA A 40 6.85 -4.62 -1.70
C ALA A 40 6.31 -5.01 -0.31
N LEU A 41 5.14 -4.51 0.09
CA LEU A 41 4.51 -4.90 1.37
C LEU A 41 4.21 -6.40 1.40
N LEU A 42 3.69 -6.95 0.31
CA LEU A 42 3.38 -8.38 0.18
C LEU A 42 4.64 -9.25 0.16
N LYS A 43 5.71 -8.81 -0.53
CA LYS A 43 7.00 -9.54 -0.57
C LYS A 43 7.75 -9.48 0.76
N VAL A 44 7.67 -8.36 1.47
CA VAL A 44 8.36 -8.19 2.76
C VAL A 44 7.67 -8.98 3.88
N GLN A 45 6.41 -9.40 3.70
CA GLN A 45 5.58 -10.25 4.60
C GLN A 45 5.51 -9.87 6.09
N THR A 46 6.26 -8.87 6.56
CA THR A 46 6.31 -8.45 7.96
C THR A 46 6.51 -6.95 8.05
N VAL A 47 5.49 -6.20 7.67
CA VAL A 47 5.39 -4.84 8.22
C VAL A 47 4.98 -5.01 9.66
N CYS A 48 5.94 -4.96 10.58
CA CYS A 48 5.65 -4.99 12.00
C CYS A 48 4.58 -3.93 12.29
N LEU A 49 3.36 -4.37 12.67
CA LEU A 49 2.24 -3.48 12.96
C LEU A 49 2.64 -2.38 13.94
N THR A 50 3.58 -2.67 14.84
CA THR A 50 4.15 -1.68 15.75
C THR A 50 4.93 -0.58 15.02
N LYS A 51 5.73 -0.91 14.01
CA LYS A 51 6.47 0.08 13.20
C LYS A 51 5.51 0.94 12.36
N LEU A 52 4.52 0.32 11.73
CA LEU A 52 3.52 1.02 10.93
C LEU A 52 2.63 1.94 11.80
N ALA A 53 2.23 1.46 12.98
CA ALA A 53 1.45 2.24 13.96
C ALA A 53 2.19 3.51 14.34
N ASN A 54 3.48 3.37 14.62
CA ASN A 54 4.32 4.47 15.06
C ASN A 54 4.67 5.43 13.92
N GLY A 55 4.58 4.99 12.66
CA GLY A 55 4.75 5.82 11.47
C GLY A 55 3.58 6.77 11.18
N PHE A 56 2.38 6.53 11.74
CA PHE A 56 1.29 7.50 11.64
C PHE A 56 1.61 8.77 12.42
N SER A 57 1.64 9.91 11.73
CA SER A 57 1.70 11.23 12.34
C SER A 57 0.46 11.46 13.21
N GLY A 58 0.67 11.83 14.47
CA GLY A 58 -0.40 12.05 15.44
C GLY A 58 0.12 11.98 16.87
N GLU A 59 -0.50 12.77 17.75
CA GLU A 59 -0.12 12.94 19.16
C GLU A 59 -0.47 11.74 20.06
N ALA A 60 -1.17 10.74 19.52
CA ALA A 60 -1.53 9.54 20.26
C ALA A 60 -0.30 8.75 20.71
N THR A 61 -0.36 8.12 21.89
CA THR A 61 0.73 7.27 22.37
C THR A 61 0.96 6.07 21.46
N LYS A 62 2.20 5.56 21.42
CA LYS A 62 2.59 4.37 20.61
C LYS A 62 1.62 3.20 20.81
N LYS A 63 1.27 2.90 22.06
CA LYS A 63 0.32 1.84 22.44
C LYS A 63 -1.09 2.10 21.89
N SER A 64 -1.54 3.36 21.85
CA SER A 64 -2.83 3.74 21.29
C SER A 64 -2.87 3.56 19.77
N LYS A 65 -1.78 3.93 19.06
CA LYS A 65 -1.66 3.73 17.61
C LYS A 65 -1.72 2.25 17.23
N VAL A 66 -1.02 1.38 17.97
CA VAL A 66 -1.04 -0.08 17.75
C VAL A 66 -2.46 -0.64 17.95
N ARG A 67 -3.13 -0.29 19.05
CA ARG A 67 -4.51 -0.71 19.31
C ARG A 67 -5.50 -0.20 18.26
N ARG A 68 -5.27 0.97 17.66
CA ARG A 68 -6.10 1.51 16.59
C ARG A 68 -6.00 0.63 15.34
N MET A 69 -4.79 0.26 14.93
CA MET A 69 -4.61 -0.66 13.83
C MET A 69 -5.13 -2.07 14.12
N GLN A 70 -4.88 -2.61 15.31
CA GLN A 70 -5.45 -3.90 15.71
C GLN A 70 -6.97 -3.89 15.59
N ARG A 71 -7.64 -2.84 16.09
CA ARG A 71 -9.10 -2.70 15.95
C ARG A 71 -9.55 -2.58 14.50
N PHE A 72 -8.82 -1.86 13.66
CA PHE A 72 -9.11 -1.76 12.23
C PHE A 72 -9.10 -3.14 11.56
N PHE A 73 -8.06 -3.94 11.78
CA PHE A 73 -7.97 -5.28 11.19
C PHE A 73 -8.93 -6.31 11.81
N ILE A 74 -9.40 -6.11 13.04
CA ILE A 74 -10.44 -6.97 13.64
C ILE A 74 -11.82 -6.66 13.03
N SER A 75 -12.06 -5.41 12.62
CA SER A 75 -13.35 -4.98 12.08
C SER A 75 -13.59 -5.28 10.60
N PHE A 76 -12.58 -5.78 9.89
CA PHE A 76 -12.63 -6.15 8.47
C PHE A 76 -12.30 -7.63 8.30
#